data_AF-A0AAI9ZTV0-F1
#
_entry.id   AF-A0AAI9ZTV0-F1
#
_cell.length_a   1.000
_cell.length_b   1.000
_cell.length_c   1.000
_cell.angle_alpha   90.00
_cell.angle_beta   90.00
_cell.angle_gamma   90.00
#
_symmetry.space_group_name_H-M   'P 1'
#
loop_
_entity.id
_entity.type
_entity.pdbx_description
1 polymer ?
#
loop_
_entity_poly.entity_id
_entity_poly.type
_entity_poly.pdbx_seq_one_letter_code
_entity_poly.pdbx_strand_id
1 'polypeptide(L)'
;MRARYKGPGGTGVVSLDDTATVGDLFNEIKDKTGITEFSLKYGWPLQTLTLEQKDANAKDLGLNGQSFSIEPAHHRTITPPPAAAVAAPAARAPEASKKPRLDADPSPSDISIPWPERESTLLLRVMPDDNSCLFTAFGGAIPGKQMEAKELRKMVADYIRQHPDDYPEAVLDMPVEKYIRTIQDPERWGGAIELGIFSDLFDLEVVAFDVKSQNPLRFGENKESRCILVYSGIHYDRIACSPSEPPYAHSDLPPELDRTNWSTADDEVLDRTRALIRKLHEMHYFTDTTEFLLRCTVAGCDWLGNGQKEANKHAKATGHMGFSEIKDEPAGGSSGAGAGAGASAGGGGGGGGAVFGDNALRKCDAPGCEWLGSGTAEARIHTSATGHTAMTEIPDF
;
A
#
# COMPACT_ATOMS: atom_id res chain seq x y z
N MET A 1 -31.46 -4.71 0.70
CA MET A 1 -30.23 -3.88 0.82
C MET A 1 -28.94 -4.71 0.82
N ARG A 2 -27.86 -4.17 0.26
CA ARG A 2 -26.50 -4.72 0.36
C ARG A 2 -25.54 -3.63 0.84
N ALA A 3 -24.76 -3.89 1.88
CA ALA A 3 -23.82 -2.92 2.43
C ALA A 3 -22.51 -3.61 2.84
N ARG A 4 -21.41 -2.85 2.83
CA ARG A 4 -20.10 -3.33 3.28
C ARG A 4 -19.90 -2.91 4.73
N TYR A 5 -19.28 -3.74 5.55
CA TYR A 5 -18.82 -3.34 6.87
C TYR A 5 -17.31 -3.57 7.01
N LYS A 6 -16.65 -2.76 7.82
CA LYS A 6 -15.24 -2.88 8.20
C LYS A 6 -15.15 -2.86 9.72
N GLY A 7 -14.59 -3.90 10.32
CA GLY A 7 -14.39 -4.00 11.76
C GLY A 7 -13.03 -4.59 12.12
N PRO A 8 -12.74 -4.74 13.43
CA PRO A 8 -11.47 -5.29 13.92
C PRO A 8 -11.16 -6.70 13.41
N GLY A 9 -12.18 -7.50 13.10
CA GLY A 9 -12.06 -8.84 12.53
C GLY A 9 -11.96 -8.88 10.99
N GLY A 10 -11.85 -7.72 10.33
CA GLY A 10 -11.77 -7.60 8.88
C GLY A 10 -13.00 -6.95 8.24
N THR A 11 -13.09 -7.05 6.92
CA THR A 11 -14.20 -6.50 6.12
C THR A 11 -15.16 -7.58 5.66
N GLY A 12 -16.45 -7.28 5.62
CA GLY A 12 -17.46 -8.20 5.11
C GLY A 12 -18.61 -7.48 4.41
N VAL A 13 -19.54 -8.28 3.89
CA VAL A 13 -20.74 -7.79 3.21
C VAL A 13 -21.97 -8.35 3.91
N VAL A 14 -22.92 -7.45 4.15
CA VAL A 14 -24.27 -7.79 4.61
C VAL A 14 -25.24 -7.62 3.45
N SER A 15 -26.07 -8.64 3.25
CA SER A 15 -27.15 -8.65 2.27
C SER A 15 -28.43 -8.98 3.03
N LEU A 16 -29.35 -8.03 3.08
CA LEU A 16 -30.65 -8.14 3.75
C LEU A 16 -31.76 -7.78 2.77
N ASP A 17 -32.98 -8.21 3.06
CA ASP A 17 -34.14 -7.86 2.22
C ASP A 17 -34.48 -6.36 2.27
N ASP A 18 -35.32 -5.91 1.35
CA ASP A 18 -35.71 -4.49 1.24
C ASP A 18 -36.66 -4.02 2.35
N THR A 19 -37.20 -4.95 3.13
CA THR A 19 -38.01 -4.66 4.33
C THR A 19 -37.19 -4.67 5.62
N ALA A 20 -35.87 -4.88 5.54
CA ALA A 20 -35.01 -5.01 6.71
C ALA A 20 -34.89 -3.70 7.50
N THR A 21 -34.91 -3.82 8.82
CA THR A 21 -34.78 -2.72 9.76
C THR A 21 -33.32 -2.47 10.14
N VAL A 22 -33.05 -1.33 10.78
CA VAL A 22 -31.74 -1.06 11.41
C VAL A 22 -31.40 -2.14 12.45
N GLY A 23 -32.40 -2.66 13.17
CA GLY A 23 -32.19 -3.79 14.10
C GLY A 23 -31.66 -5.05 13.41
N ASP A 24 -32.20 -5.39 12.24
CA ASP A 24 -31.77 -6.56 11.46
C ASP A 24 -30.32 -6.42 10.96
N LEU A 25 -29.93 -5.20 10.58
CA LEU A 25 -28.56 -4.86 10.20
C LEU A 25 -27.57 -5.08 11.35
N PHE A 26 -27.93 -4.68 12.56
CA PHE A 26 -27.09 -4.91 13.75
C PHE A 26 -27.00 -6.40 14.11
N ASN A 27 -28.10 -7.16 14.00
CA ASN A 27 -28.09 -8.59 14.27
C ASN A 27 -27.20 -9.37 13.28
N GLU A 28 -27.33 -9.09 11.98
CA GLU A 28 -26.54 -9.75 10.94
C GLU A 28 -25.04 -9.43 11.04
N ILE A 29 -24.69 -8.20 11.44
CA ILE A 29 -23.29 -7.83 11.70
C ILE A 29 -22.78 -8.49 12.99
N LYS A 30 -23.62 -8.59 14.03
CA LYS A 30 -23.28 -9.30 15.27
C LYS A 30 -23.01 -10.79 15.03
N ASP A 31 -23.84 -11.45 14.23
CA ASP A 31 -23.70 -12.86 13.89
C ASP A 31 -22.44 -13.13 13.07
N LYS A 32 -22.07 -12.22 12.15
CA LYS A 32 -20.88 -12.36 11.29
C LYS A 32 -19.56 -11.94 11.95
N THR A 33 -19.59 -11.00 12.88
CA THR A 33 -18.37 -10.44 13.50
C THR A 33 -18.13 -10.94 14.91
N GLY A 34 -19.14 -11.54 15.57
CA GLY A 34 -19.08 -11.97 16.96
C GLY A 34 -19.03 -10.83 17.98
N ILE A 35 -19.16 -9.56 17.55
CA ILE A 35 -19.09 -8.38 18.42
C ILE A 35 -20.48 -8.11 19.00
N THR A 36 -20.62 -8.20 20.33
CA THR A 36 -21.92 -8.14 21.00
C THR A 36 -22.49 -6.74 21.17
N GLU A 37 -21.61 -5.72 21.25
CA GLU A 37 -21.97 -4.31 21.42
C GLU A 37 -21.02 -3.44 20.58
N PHE A 38 -21.58 -2.67 19.64
CA PHE A 38 -20.83 -1.83 18.71
C PHE A 38 -21.70 -0.68 18.20
N SER A 39 -21.07 0.34 17.63
CA SER A 39 -21.74 1.39 16.84
C SER A 39 -21.29 1.33 15.38
N LEU A 40 -22.16 1.75 14.46
CA LEU A 40 -21.89 1.74 13.02
C LEU A 40 -21.77 3.17 12.52
N LYS A 41 -20.64 3.55 11.92
CA LYS A 41 -20.47 4.86 11.27
C LYS A 41 -20.55 4.74 9.75
N TYR A 42 -21.24 5.67 9.08
CA TYR A 42 -21.46 5.65 7.63
C TYR A 42 -21.67 7.05 7.03
N GLY A 43 -21.50 7.16 5.71
CA GLY A 43 -21.79 8.38 4.94
C GLY A 43 -20.82 9.54 5.15
N TRP A 44 -21.01 10.61 4.35
CA TRP A 44 -20.36 11.90 4.53
C TRP A 44 -21.40 13.03 4.52
N PRO A 45 -21.43 13.93 5.52
CA PRO A 45 -20.65 13.94 6.76
C PRO A 45 -20.82 12.64 7.57
N LEU A 46 -19.83 12.27 8.39
CA LEU A 46 -19.82 10.99 9.11
C LEU A 46 -21.01 10.89 10.09
N GLN A 47 -21.92 9.97 9.83
CA GLN A 47 -23.10 9.73 10.66
C GLN A 47 -22.91 8.47 11.51
N THR A 48 -23.42 8.49 12.74
CA THR A 48 -23.43 7.32 13.63
C THR A 48 -24.83 6.71 13.64
N LEU A 49 -24.95 5.46 13.21
CA LEU A 49 -26.15 4.65 13.37
C LEU A 49 -26.09 3.97 14.73
N THR A 50 -27.12 4.20 15.56
CA THR A 50 -27.28 3.61 16.89
C THR A 50 -28.54 2.74 16.93
N LEU A 51 -28.63 1.83 17.91
CA LEU A 51 -29.82 1.01 18.15
C LEU A 51 -31.06 1.81 18.61
N GLU A 52 -30.92 3.13 18.79
CA GLU A 52 -32.03 4.04 19.11
C GLU A 52 -33.03 4.15 17.94
N GLN A 53 -32.58 3.88 16.72
CA GLN A 53 -33.39 3.88 15.49
C GLN A 53 -33.71 2.46 14.98
N LYS A 54 -33.65 1.44 15.86
CA LYS A 54 -33.77 0.01 15.49
C LYS A 54 -35.00 -0.35 14.63
N ASP A 55 -36.12 0.37 14.80
CA ASP A 55 -37.38 0.08 14.11
C ASP A 55 -37.50 0.82 12.76
N ALA A 56 -36.53 1.68 12.42
CA ALA A 56 -36.50 2.38 11.13
C ALA A 56 -36.10 1.43 10.01
N ASN A 57 -36.72 1.59 8.83
CA ASN A 57 -36.37 0.82 7.65
C ASN A 57 -35.03 1.30 7.08
N ALA A 58 -34.14 0.37 6.78
CA ALA A 58 -32.79 0.67 6.32
C ALA A 58 -32.75 1.33 4.93
N LYS A 59 -33.76 1.10 4.09
CA LYS A 59 -33.92 1.73 2.77
C LYS A 59 -34.27 3.21 2.89
N ASP A 60 -35.14 3.55 3.84
CA ASP A 60 -35.57 4.94 4.08
C ASP A 60 -34.43 5.82 4.63
N LEU A 61 -33.47 5.20 5.30
CA LEU A 61 -32.23 5.82 5.77
C LEU A 61 -31.10 5.82 4.72
N GLY A 62 -31.35 5.35 3.50
CA GLY A 62 -30.35 5.36 2.42
C GLY A 62 -29.13 4.46 2.69
N LEU A 63 -29.28 3.42 3.51
CA LEU A 63 -28.18 2.56 3.96
C LEU A 63 -27.69 1.56 2.90
N ASN A 64 -28.40 1.45 1.78
CA ASN A 64 -28.05 0.54 0.69
C ASN A 64 -26.83 1.05 -0.09
N GLY A 65 -25.82 0.20 -0.28
CA GLY A 65 -24.56 0.55 -0.94
C GLY A 65 -23.57 1.32 -0.06
N GLN A 66 -23.93 1.63 1.18
CA GLN A 66 -23.05 2.31 2.13
C GLN A 66 -21.96 1.37 2.66
N SER A 67 -20.87 1.98 3.12
CA SER A 67 -19.80 1.30 3.86
C SER A 67 -19.86 1.71 5.33
N PHE A 68 -20.04 0.72 6.20
CA PHE A 68 -20.11 0.90 7.64
C PHE A 68 -18.75 0.62 8.29
N SER A 69 -18.33 1.48 9.22
CA SER A 69 -17.22 1.21 10.14
C SER A 69 -17.77 0.76 11.48
N ILE A 70 -17.36 -0.43 11.94
CA ILE A 70 -17.74 -1.00 13.23
C ILE A 70 -16.77 -0.49 14.30
N GLU A 71 -17.29 0.26 15.26
CA GLU A 71 -16.57 0.62 16.47
C GLU A 71 -17.11 -0.21 17.65
N PRO A 72 -16.35 -1.20 18.16
CA PRO A 72 -16.77 -1.99 19.32
C PRO A 72 -16.95 -1.10 20.55
N ALA A 73 -18.08 -1.23 21.25
CA ALA A 73 -18.23 -0.64 22.56
C ALA A 73 -17.36 -1.45 23.53
N HIS A 74 -16.42 -0.79 24.21
CA HIS A 74 -15.54 -1.46 25.17
C HIS A 74 -16.33 -1.93 26.40
N HIS A 75 -16.79 -3.19 26.38
CA HIS A 75 -17.37 -3.83 27.56
C HIS A 75 -16.24 -4.37 28.46
N ARG A 76 -15.65 -3.50 29.30
CA ARG A 76 -14.97 -3.97 30.52
C ARG A 76 -16.05 -4.33 31.53
N THR A 77 -16.35 -5.62 31.67
CA THR A 77 -17.09 -6.16 32.81
C THR A 77 -16.25 -5.98 34.08
N ILE A 78 -16.53 -4.91 34.82
CA ILE A 78 -16.05 -4.74 36.19
C ILE A 78 -17.11 -5.38 37.09
N THR A 79 -16.79 -6.55 37.64
CA THR A 79 -17.54 -7.15 38.75
C THR A 79 -17.47 -6.24 39.97
N PRO A 80 -18.59 -5.81 40.59
CA PRO A 80 -18.55 -4.92 41.74
C PRO A 80 -18.42 -5.69 43.06
N PRO A 81 -17.59 -5.22 44.01
CA PRO A 81 -17.79 -5.46 45.44
C PRO A 81 -18.51 -4.27 46.10
N PRO A 82 -19.06 -4.45 47.32
CA PRO A 82 -20.27 -3.74 47.76
C PRO A 82 -20.05 -2.38 48.44
N ALA A 83 -21.13 -1.60 48.38
CA ALA A 83 -21.54 -0.35 49.04
C ALA A 83 -20.70 0.24 50.19
N ALA A 84 -20.43 1.56 50.07
CA ALA A 84 -20.71 2.55 51.12
C ALA A 84 -20.69 4.01 50.60
N ALA A 85 -21.88 4.62 50.60
CA ALA A 85 -22.18 5.94 51.19
C ALA A 85 -21.57 7.28 50.63
N VAL A 86 -22.50 8.08 50.09
CA VAL A 86 -22.73 9.55 50.16
C VAL A 86 -21.90 10.60 49.38
N ALA A 87 -22.67 11.39 48.62
CA ALA A 87 -22.62 12.84 48.37
C ALA A 87 -21.78 13.42 47.20
N ALA A 88 -22.46 14.21 46.37
CA ALA A 88 -21.96 15.09 45.31
C ALA A 88 -21.75 16.54 45.86
N PRO A 89 -21.40 17.59 45.07
CA PRO A 89 -20.90 17.64 43.69
C PRO A 89 -19.68 18.58 43.44
N ALA A 90 -19.10 18.43 42.23
CA ALA A 90 -18.47 19.43 41.36
C ALA A 90 -17.23 20.25 41.82
N ALA A 91 -16.09 19.97 41.20
CA ALA A 91 -15.10 20.99 40.80
C ALA A 91 -14.23 20.49 39.62
N ARG A 92 -13.99 21.38 38.65
CA ARG A 92 -13.13 21.23 37.47
C ARG A 92 -11.68 20.90 37.84
N ALA A 93 -11.02 20.04 37.05
CA ALA A 93 -9.61 20.10 36.62
C ALA A 93 -9.32 18.89 35.68
N PRO A 94 -8.11 18.73 35.10
CA PRO A 94 -7.59 19.42 33.92
C PRO A 94 -7.22 18.41 32.79
N GLU A 95 -6.69 18.93 31.68
CA GLU A 95 -6.14 18.19 30.53
C GLU A 95 -5.27 16.99 30.95
N ALA A 96 -5.63 15.81 30.46
CA ALA A 96 -4.84 14.60 30.62
C ALA A 96 -3.89 14.44 29.43
N SER A 97 -2.62 14.73 29.67
CA SER A 97 -1.49 14.33 28.84
C SER A 97 -1.65 12.87 28.42
N LYS A 98 -1.70 12.61 27.10
CA LYS A 98 -1.65 11.26 26.55
C LYS A 98 -0.29 10.66 26.88
N LYS A 99 -0.27 9.64 27.74
CA LYS A 99 0.90 8.76 27.89
C LYS A 99 1.08 7.96 26.58
N PRO A 100 2.34 7.68 26.16
CA PRO A 100 2.59 6.92 24.95
C PRO A 100 2.11 5.49 25.13
N ARG A 101 1.37 4.98 24.14
CA ARG A 101 1.14 3.54 23.99
C ARG A 101 2.45 2.93 23.50
N LEU A 102 2.97 1.97 24.26
CA LEU A 102 4.08 1.12 23.86
C LEU A 102 3.61 0.18 22.72
N ASP A 103 4.43 0.13 21.68
CA ASP A 103 4.62 -0.95 20.70
C ASP A 103 3.46 -1.25 19.73
N ALA A 104 3.12 -0.26 18.90
CA ALA A 104 2.61 -0.55 17.55
C ALA A 104 3.72 -0.22 16.55
N ASP A 105 3.99 -1.10 15.59
CA ASP A 105 4.90 -0.80 14.48
C ASP A 105 4.40 0.48 13.77
N PRO A 106 5.29 1.42 13.44
CA PRO A 106 4.89 2.68 12.83
C PRO A 106 4.18 2.40 11.50
N SER A 107 3.01 2.99 11.31
CA SER A 107 2.34 2.99 10.00
C SER A 107 3.10 3.93 9.05
N PRO A 108 3.09 3.70 7.72
CA PRO A 108 3.62 4.66 6.75
C PRO A 108 3.06 6.08 6.94
N SER A 109 1.79 6.22 7.36
CA SER A 109 1.15 7.50 7.65
C SER A 109 1.69 8.21 8.90
N ASP A 110 2.39 7.49 9.79
CA ASP A 110 2.99 8.05 11.00
C ASP A 110 4.41 8.59 10.76
N ILE A 111 4.99 8.31 9.57
CA ILE A 111 6.32 8.80 9.21
C ILE A 111 6.24 10.26 8.79
N SER A 112 7.02 11.08 9.49
CA SER A 112 7.23 12.48 9.17
C SER A 112 8.71 12.87 9.25
N ILE A 113 9.02 13.98 8.59
CA ILE A 113 10.30 14.68 8.64
C ILE A 113 10.01 16.10 9.13
N PRO A 114 10.40 16.45 10.37
CA PRO A 114 10.31 17.81 10.88
C PRO A 114 11.04 18.80 9.98
N TRP A 115 10.42 19.96 9.75
CA TRP A 115 10.99 21.06 8.97
C TRP A 115 10.82 22.41 9.68
N PRO A 116 11.59 22.65 10.76
CA PRO A 116 11.50 23.87 11.56
C PRO A 116 11.67 25.15 10.74
N GLU A 117 12.56 25.14 9.74
CA GLU A 117 12.84 26.29 8.88
C GLU A 117 11.62 26.76 8.07
N ARG A 118 10.60 25.90 7.95
CA ARG A 118 9.33 26.18 7.26
C ARG A 118 8.12 26.02 8.18
N GLU A 119 8.33 25.96 9.49
CA GLU A 119 7.28 25.80 10.50
C GLU A 119 6.28 24.68 10.14
N SER A 120 6.81 23.56 9.67
CA SER A 120 6.01 22.51 9.05
C SER A 120 6.63 21.13 9.20
N THR A 121 5.84 20.12 8.84
CA THR A 121 6.28 18.74 8.75
C THR A 121 6.09 18.23 7.32
N LEU A 122 7.08 17.51 6.80
CA LEU A 122 6.97 16.79 5.53
C LEU A 122 6.55 15.35 5.81
N LEU A 123 5.50 14.89 5.15
CA LEU A 123 4.86 13.61 5.43
C LEU A 123 4.39 12.91 4.15
N LEU A 124 4.03 11.64 4.31
CA LEU A 124 3.36 10.85 3.28
C LEU A 124 1.83 10.93 3.47
N ARG A 125 1.09 11.30 2.44
CA ARG A 125 -0.37 11.10 2.40
C ARG A 125 -0.65 9.80 1.65
N VAL A 126 -1.05 8.77 2.39
CA VAL A 126 -1.36 7.45 1.86
C VAL A 126 -2.69 7.48 1.10
N MET A 127 -2.69 7.03 -0.16
CA MET A 127 -3.90 7.03 -0.99
C MET A 127 -4.78 5.80 -0.74
N PRO A 128 -6.08 5.87 -1.06
CA PRO A 128 -6.93 4.69 -1.06
C PRO A 128 -6.41 3.62 -2.03
N ASP A 129 -6.48 2.36 -1.62
CA ASP A 129 -6.12 1.22 -2.44
C ASP A 129 -7.32 0.82 -3.34
N ASP A 130 -7.57 1.62 -4.38
CA ASP A 130 -8.77 1.54 -5.23
C ASP A 130 -8.46 1.53 -6.74
N ASN A 131 -7.26 1.06 -7.13
CA ASN A 131 -6.77 1.03 -8.52
C ASN A 131 -6.65 2.42 -9.18
N SER A 132 -6.97 3.49 -8.46
CA SER A 132 -6.89 4.88 -8.91
C SER A 132 -5.87 5.70 -8.11
N CYS A 133 -5.06 5.07 -7.25
CA CYS A 133 -4.09 5.71 -6.37
C CYS A 133 -3.19 6.74 -7.08
N LEU A 134 -2.68 6.45 -8.29
CA LEU A 134 -1.90 7.41 -9.07
C LEU A 134 -2.69 8.68 -9.37
N PHE A 135 -3.93 8.53 -9.84
CA PHE A 135 -4.78 9.65 -10.19
C PHE A 135 -5.20 10.44 -8.95
N THR A 136 -5.47 9.77 -7.83
CA THR A 136 -5.80 10.43 -6.56
C THR A 136 -4.59 11.15 -5.96
N ALA A 137 -3.39 10.54 -6.05
CA ALA A 137 -2.14 11.14 -5.59
C ALA A 137 -1.82 12.41 -6.38
N PHE A 138 -1.83 12.32 -7.72
CA PHE A 138 -1.60 13.45 -8.60
C PHE A 138 -2.71 14.50 -8.48
N GLY A 139 -3.97 14.08 -8.43
CA GLY A 139 -5.14 14.96 -8.32
C GLY A 139 -5.13 15.84 -7.07
N GLY A 140 -4.58 15.34 -5.96
CA GLY A 140 -4.33 16.12 -4.74
C GLY A 140 -3.07 17.01 -4.80
N ALA A 141 -2.23 16.83 -5.81
CA ALA A 141 -0.98 17.55 -6.01
C ALA A 141 -1.05 18.64 -7.09
N ILE A 142 -2.23 18.87 -7.66
CA ILE A 142 -2.47 19.94 -8.63
C ILE A 142 -2.58 21.29 -7.89
N PRO A 143 -1.84 22.34 -8.30
CA PRO A 143 -1.92 23.65 -7.68
C PRO A 143 -3.33 24.25 -7.76
N GLY A 144 -3.87 24.71 -6.62
CA GLY A 144 -5.10 25.50 -6.57
C GLY A 144 -6.41 24.76 -6.87
N LYS A 145 -6.36 23.48 -7.26
CA LYS A 145 -7.56 22.67 -7.52
C LYS A 145 -7.26 21.19 -7.30
N GLN A 146 -8.01 20.54 -6.41
CA GLN A 146 -8.03 19.08 -6.37
C GLN A 146 -8.89 18.53 -7.51
N MET A 147 -8.42 17.47 -8.16
CA MET A 147 -9.15 16.82 -9.26
C MET A 147 -9.40 15.35 -8.98
N GLU A 148 -10.60 14.91 -9.32
CA GLU A 148 -11.02 13.52 -9.15
C GLU A 148 -10.38 12.61 -10.19
N ALA A 149 -10.13 11.36 -9.81
CA ALA A 149 -9.48 10.38 -10.67
C ALA A 149 -10.20 10.21 -12.02
N LYS A 150 -11.54 10.24 -12.02
CA LYS A 150 -12.36 10.15 -13.23
C LYS A 150 -12.10 11.29 -14.22
N GLU A 151 -11.91 12.51 -13.72
CA GLU A 151 -11.61 13.67 -14.58
C GLU A 151 -10.22 13.53 -15.20
N LEU A 152 -9.23 13.14 -14.40
CA LEU A 152 -7.86 12.95 -14.86
C LEU A 152 -7.73 11.83 -15.90
N ARG A 153 -8.41 10.70 -15.68
CA ARG A 153 -8.48 9.61 -16.67
C ARG A 153 -9.05 10.06 -18.01
N LYS A 154 -10.09 10.91 -17.98
CA LYS A 154 -10.67 11.49 -19.19
C LYS A 154 -9.67 12.42 -19.88
N MET A 155 -8.97 13.28 -19.13
CA MET A 155 -7.95 14.16 -19.70
C MET A 155 -6.82 13.38 -20.39
N VAL A 156 -6.38 12.26 -19.80
CA VAL A 156 -5.40 11.36 -20.43
C VAL A 156 -5.91 10.82 -21.76
N ALA A 157 -7.12 10.26 -21.76
CA ALA A 157 -7.76 9.73 -22.97
C ALA A 157 -7.89 10.80 -24.07
N ASP A 158 -8.27 12.03 -23.69
CA ASP A 158 -8.42 13.15 -24.62
C ASP A 158 -7.08 13.68 -25.12
N TYR A 159 -6.03 13.68 -24.29
CA TYR A 159 -4.67 14.08 -24.68
C TYR A 159 -4.07 13.12 -25.70
N ILE A 160 -4.13 11.80 -25.44
CA ILE A 160 -3.65 10.78 -26.37
C ILE A 160 -4.35 10.88 -27.73
N ARG A 161 -5.67 11.13 -27.73
CA ARG A 161 -6.43 11.31 -28.98
C ARG A 161 -5.97 12.51 -29.79
N GLN A 162 -5.50 13.56 -29.13
CA GLN A 162 -5.03 14.80 -29.77
C GLN A 162 -3.56 14.70 -30.21
N HIS A 163 -2.80 13.73 -29.70
CA HIS A 163 -1.37 13.55 -29.95
C HIS A 163 -1.06 12.12 -30.43
N PRO A 164 -1.68 11.63 -31.52
CA PRO A 164 -1.52 10.24 -31.95
C PRO A 164 -0.09 9.88 -32.38
N ASP A 165 0.70 10.86 -32.81
CA ASP A 165 2.10 10.67 -33.22
C ASP A 165 3.04 10.45 -32.02
N ASP A 166 2.70 11.02 -30.86
CA ASP A 166 3.48 10.89 -29.62
C ASP A 166 3.14 9.60 -28.86
N TYR A 167 1.93 9.06 -29.09
CA TYR A 167 1.42 7.85 -28.43
C TYR A 167 1.01 6.76 -29.44
N PRO A 168 1.92 6.29 -30.30
CA PRO A 168 1.64 5.18 -31.20
C PRO A 168 1.48 3.87 -30.42
N GLU A 169 0.95 2.83 -31.06
CA GLU A 169 0.72 1.52 -30.42
C GLU A 169 1.99 0.93 -29.79
N ALA A 170 3.17 1.23 -30.34
CA ALA A 170 4.46 0.80 -29.81
C ALA A 170 4.77 1.43 -28.43
N VAL A 171 4.32 2.65 -28.18
CA VAL A 171 4.47 3.34 -26.88
C VAL A 171 3.42 2.84 -25.89
N LEU A 172 2.18 2.65 -26.36
CA LEU A 172 1.05 2.25 -25.51
C LEU A 172 0.99 0.75 -25.20
N ASP A 173 1.78 -0.07 -25.90
CA ASP A 173 1.69 -1.55 -25.94
C ASP A 173 0.28 -2.09 -26.26
N MET A 174 -0.55 -1.28 -26.91
CA MET A 174 -1.88 -1.66 -27.39
C MET A 174 -2.42 -0.66 -28.42
N PRO A 175 -3.48 -1.02 -29.18
CA PRO A 175 -4.13 -0.10 -30.08
C PRO A 175 -4.60 1.17 -29.39
N VAL A 176 -4.37 2.32 -30.01
CA VAL A 176 -4.65 3.66 -29.43
C VAL A 176 -6.08 3.77 -28.92
N GLU A 177 -7.07 3.41 -29.73
CA GLU A 177 -8.48 3.43 -29.35
C GLU A 177 -8.83 2.45 -28.21
N LYS A 178 -8.09 1.34 -28.11
CA LYS A 178 -8.23 0.41 -26.99
C LYS A 178 -7.67 1.06 -25.71
N TYR A 179 -6.50 1.69 -25.78
CA TYR A 179 -5.90 2.38 -24.64
C TYR A 179 -6.81 3.48 -24.10
N ILE A 180 -7.24 4.39 -24.97
CA ILE A 180 -8.16 5.50 -24.68
C ILE A 180 -9.44 5.02 -23.98
N ARG A 181 -10.00 3.89 -24.41
CA ARG A 181 -11.17 3.30 -23.77
C ARG A 181 -10.83 2.73 -22.39
N THR A 182 -9.75 1.95 -22.29
CA THR A 182 -9.40 1.22 -21.05
C THR A 182 -8.87 2.12 -19.95
N ILE A 183 -8.19 3.23 -20.26
CA ILE A 183 -7.64 4.13 -19.24
C ILE A 183 -8.73 4.87 -18.46
N GLN A 184 -9.92 4.98 -19.03
CA GLN A 184 -11.12 5.53 -18.38
C GLN A 184 -11.76 4.58 -17.37
N ASP A 185 -11.40 3.30 -17.38
CA ASP A 185 -11.88 2.32 -16.41
C ASP A 185 -11.24 2.59 -15.03
N PRO A 186 -12.02 2.77 -13.94
CA PRO A 186 -11.47 2.97 -12.59
C PRO A 186 -10.56 1.82 -12.12
N GLU A 187 -10.72 0.61 -12.65
CA GLU A 187 -9.88 -0.54 -12.31
C GLU A 187 -8.54 -0.55 -13.06
N ARG A 188 -8.36 0.30 -14.08
CA ARG A 188 -7.10 0.35 -14.84
C ARG A 188 -6.06 1.18 -14.10
N TRP A 189 -4.90 0.59 -13.83
CA TRP A 189 -3.78 1.32 -13.26
C TRP A 189 -3.17 2.30 -14.27
N GLY A 190 -2.79 3.48 -13.80
CA GLY A 190 -1.92 4.39 -14.53
C GLY A 190 -0.45 4.10 -14.25
N GLY A 191 0.44 4.74 -15.01
CA GLY A 191 1.88 4.68 -14.77
C GLY A 191 2.65 5.80 -15.44
N ALA A 192 3.84 5.49 -15.95
CA ALA A 192 4.76 6.46 -16.54
C ALA A 192 4.16 7.28 -17.69
N ILE A 193 3.31 6.67 -18.51
CA ILE A 193 2.61 7.36 -19.62
C ILE A 193 1.71 8.48 -19.06
N GLU A 194 0.86 8.14 -18.08
CA GLU A 194 -0.03 9.11 -17.44
C GLU A 194 0.75 10.23 -16.74
N LEU A 195 1.85 9.91 -16.04
CA LEU A 195 2.68 10.92 -15.37
C LEU A 195 3.32 11.91 -16.36
N GLY A 196 3.79 11.43 -17.52
CA GLY A 196 4.28 12.29 -18.60
C GLY A 196 3.19 13.21 -19.13
N ILE A 197 2.01 12.64 -19.45
CA ILE A 197 0.85 13.41 -19.93
C ILE A 197 0.41 14.46 -18.91
N PHE A 198 0.38 14.11 -17.63
CA PHE A 198 0.04 15.06 -16.57
C PHE A 198 1.07 16.18 -16.45
N SER A 199 2.35 15.89 -16.62
CA SER A 199 3.38 16.91 -16.62
C SER A 199 3.17 17.96 -17.73
N ASP A 200 2.77 17.51 -18.92
CA ASP A 200 2.46 18.38 -20.04
C ASP A 200 1.18 19.18 -19.83
N LEU A 201 0.08 18.50 -19.44
CA LEU A 201 -1.23 19.11 -19.26
C LEU A 201 -1.27 20.20 -18.18
N PHE A 202 -0.51 20.01 -17.11
CA PHE A 202 -0.53 20.90 -15.95
C PHE A 202 0.72 21.80 -15.83
N ASP A 203 1.61 21.74 -16.82
CA ASP A 203 2.88 22.47 -16.83
C ASP A 203 3.68 22.30 -15.51
N LEU A 204 3.79 21.05 -15.06
CA LEU A 204 4.28 20.70 -13.73
C LEU A 204 5.29 19.55 -13.81
N GLU A 205 6.49 19.71 -13.26
CA GLU A 205 7.43 18.58 -13.14
C GLU A 205 6.86 17.57 -12.13
N VAL A 206 6.77 16.31 -12.51
CA VAL A 206 6.34 15.24 -11.60
C VAL A 206 7.55 14.41 -11.21
N VAL A 207 7.88 14.41 -9.92
CA VAL A 207 8.98 13.61 -9.37
C VAL A 207 8.40 12.43 -8.60
N ALA A 208 8.50 11.22 -9.16
CA ALA A 208 8.06 10.00 -8.51
C ALA A 208 9.27 9.29 -7.86
N PHE A 209 9.32 9.22 -6.53
CA PHE A 209 10.35 8.44 -5.83
C PHE A 209 9.93 6.98 -5.71
N ASP A 210 10.74 6.07 -6.24
CA ASP A 210 10.58 4.65 -5.98
C ASP A 210 11.19 4.31 -4.60
N VAL A 211 10.36 3.77 -3.69
CA VAL A 211 10.81 3.39 -2.35
C VAL A 211 11.82 2.26 -2.40
N LYS A 212 11.67 1.31 -3.35
CA LYS A 212 12.56 0.15 -3.45
C LYS A 212 13.98 0.58 -3.85
N SER A 213 14.13 1.29 -4.96
CA SER A 213 15.45 1.75 -5.43
C SER A 213 15.94 3.03 -4.75
N GLN A 214 15.07 3.72 -4.00
CA GLN A 214 15.29 5.05 -3.42
C GLN A 214 15.61 6.15 -4.44
N ASN A 215 15.40 5.88 -5.73
CA ASN A 215 15.72 6.79 -6.82
C ASN A 215 14.48 7.55 -7.31
N PRO A 216 14.62 8.84 -7.67
CA PRO A 216 13.56 9.60 -8.31
C PRO A 216 13.49 9.32 -9.82
N LEU A 217 12.28 9.14 -10.33
CA LEU A 217 11.93 9.26 -11.74
C LEU A 217 11.32 10.65 -11.96
N ARG A 218 11.79 11.36 -12.99
CA ARG A 218 11.33 12.72 -13.31
C ARG A 218 10.57 12.70 -14.62
N PHE A 219 9.41 13.36 -14.62
CA PHE A 219 8.57 13.55 -15.79
C PHE A 219 8.39 15.05 -16.02
N GLY A 220 8.65 15.48 -17.25
CA GLY A 220 8.70 16.88 -17.64
C GLY A 220 10.06 17.52 -17.36
N GLU A 221 10.56 18.24 -18.36
CA GLU A 221 11.77 19.06 -18.23
C GLU A 221 11.39 20.55 -18.25
N ASN A 222 12.28 21.39 -17.71
CA ASN A 222 12.19 22.86 -17.81
C ASN A 222 10.89 23.48 -17.28
N LYS A 223 10.27 22.87 -16.26
CA LYS A 223 9.08 23.41 -15.57
C LYS A 223 9.48 24.31 -14.40
N GLU A 224 8.65 25.28 -14.04
CA GLU A 224 8.92 26.18 -12.91
C GLU A 224 8.51 25.60 -11.55
N SER A 225 7.51 24.72 -11.56
CA SER A 225 6.95 24.07 -10.38
C SER A 225 7.01 22.55 -10.50
N ARG A 226 7.05 21.87 -9.35
CA ARG A 226 7.01 20.42 -9.22
C ARG A 226 6.00 19.94 -8.20
N CYS A 227 5.50 18.73 -8.40
CA CYS A 227 4.92 17.90 -7.34
C CYS A 227 5.75 16.63 -7.15
N ILE A 228 5.56 15.98 -6.00
CA ILE A 228 6.34 14.81 -5.61
C ILE A 228 5.40 13.68 -5.19
N LEU A 229 5.53 12.55 -5.88
CA LEU A 229 4.81 11.31 -5.59
C LEU A 229 5.78 10.26 -5.04
N VAL A 230 5.23 9.26 -4.37
CA VAL A 230 5.96 8.10 -3.87
C VAL A 230 5.36 6.84 -4.47
N TYR A 231 6.21 5.97 -5.00
CA TYR A 231 5.82 4.72 -5.62
C TYR A 231 6.40 3.55 -4.83
N SER A 232 5.54 2.64 -4.38
CA SER A 232 5.94 1.46 -3.61
C SER A 232 6.17 0.21 -4.47
N GLY A 233 6.08 0.32 -5.80
CA GLY A 233 6.09 -0.83 -6.72
C GLY A 233 4.69 -1.22 -7.21
N ILE A 234 3.64 -0.99 -6.41
CA ILE A 234 2.25 -1.25 -6.82
C ILE A 234 1.28 -0.12 -6.46
N HIS A 235 1.71 0.84 -5.64
CA HIS A 235 0.86 1.90 -5.13
C HIS A 235 1.54 3.26 -5.26
N TYR A 236 0.73 4.31 -5.47
CA TYR A 236 1.18 5.70 -5.51
C TYR A 236 0.58 6.50 -4.36
N ASP A 237 1.46 7.18 -3.64
CA ASP A 237 1.14 8.16 -2.61
C ASP A 237 1.67 9.53 -2.98
N ARG A 238 1.33 10.54 -2.19
CA ARG A 238 1.83 11.91 -2.38
C ARG A 238 2.64 12.40 -1.20
N ILE A 239 3.70 13.13 -1.50
CA ILE A 239 4.39 13.95 -0.50
C ILE A 239 3.59 15.22 -0.27
N ALA A 240 3.49 15.60 0.99
CA ALA A 240 2.86 16.82 1.42
C ALA A 240 3.68 17.49 2.53
N CYS A 241 3.59 18.81 2.60
CA CYS A 241 4.12 19.61 3.68
C CYS A 241 2.94 20.27 4.39
N SER A 242 2.75 19.93 5.66
CA SER A 242 1.67 20.47 6.49
C SER A 242 2.24 21.40 7.55
N PRO A 243 1.72 22.64 7.70
CA PRO A 243 2.08 23.50 8.82
C PRO A 243 1.86 22.79 10.15
N SER A 244 2.79 22.97 11.08
CA SER A 244 2.73 22.34 12.39
C SER A 244 3.49 23.12 13.44
N GLU A 245 3.20 22.85 14.71
CA GLU A 245 3.89 23.46 15.85
C GLU A 245 5.13 22.63 16.26
N PRO A 246 6.13 23.24 16.94
CA PRO A 246 7.26 22.52 17.51
C PRO A 246 6.79 21.29 18.34
N PRO A 247 7.39 20.10 18.16
CA PRO A 247 8.65 19.82 17.47
C PRO A 247 8.51 19.51 15.96
N TYR A 248 7.41 19.91 15.32
CA TYR A 248 7.11 19.70 13.90
C TYR A 248 7.04 18.21 13.50
N ALA A 249 6.64 17.36 14.44
CA ALA A 249 6.63 15.90 14.27
C ALA A 249 5.30 15.34 13.74
N HIS A 250 4.25 16.16 13.64
CA HIS A 250 2.93 15.74 13.20
C HIS A 250 2.22 16.85 12.42
N SER A 251 1.16 16.48 11.71
CA SER A 251 0.27 17.39 10.98
C SER A 251 -0.80 17.90 11.94
N ASP A 252 -0.83 19.21 12.19
CA ASP A 252 -1.88 19.84 13.00
C ASP A 252 -3.12 20.23 12.17
N LEU A 253 -2.92 20.35 10.86
CA LEU A 253 -3.94 20.80 9.92
C LEU A 253 -4.49 19.66 9.07
N PRO A 254 -5.72 19.83 8.55
CA PRO A 254 -6.34 18.82 7.70
C PRO A 254 -5.65 18.78 6.31
N PRO A 255 -5.68 17.65 5.60
CA PRO A 255 -4.90 17.43 4.37
C PRO A 255 -5.20 18.42 3.23
N GLU A 256 -6.34 19.10 3.25
CA GLU A 256 -6.72 20.10 2.25
C GLU A 256 -5.90 21.39 2.35
N LEU A 257 -5.24 21.62 3.49
CA LEU A 257 -4.34 22.76 3.72
C LEU A 257 -2.86 22.42 3.49
N ASP A 258 -2.57 21.19 3.06
CA ASP A 258 -1.22 20.79 2.73
C ASP A 258 -0.68 21.56 1.53
N ARG A 259 0.61 21.89 1.60
CA ARG A 259 1.37 22.27 0.42
C ARG A 259 1.87 21.01 -0.28
N THR A 260 1.53 20.87 -1.56
CA THR A 260 1.87 19.70 -2.40
C THR A 260 2.66 20.07 -3.65
N ASN A 261 3.07 21.34 -3.77
CA ASN A 261 3.80 21.88 -4.92
C ASN A 261 4.90 22.85 -4.47
N TRP A 262 6.01 22.81 -5.20
CA TRP A 262 7.23 23.56 -4.88
C TRP A 262 7.88 24.09 -6.17
N SER A 263 8.75 25.09 -6.06
CA SER A 263 9.57 25.51 -7.20
C SER A 263 10.54 24.39 -7.58
N THR A 264 10.87 24.26 -8.86
CA THR A 264 11.89 23.30 -9.31
C THR A 264 13.31 23.65 -8.82
N ALA A 265 13.54 24.89 -8.37
CA ALA A 265 14.78 25.31 -7.73
C ALA A 265 14.86 24.97 -6.23
N ASP A 266 13.76 24.48 -5.63
CA ASP A 266 13.72 24.06 -4.23
C ASP A 266 14.28 22.63 -4.12
N ASP A 267 15.59 22.52 -3.89
CA ASP A 267 16.24 21.22 -3.68
C ASP A 267 16.06 20.70 -2.25
N GLU A 268 15.76 21.60 -1.31
CA GLU A 268 15.58 21.25 0.11
C GLU A 268 14.38 20.30 0.29
N VAL A 269 13.29 20.51 -0.46
CA VAL A 269 12.16 19.55 -0.45
C VAL A 269 12.59 18.17 -0.93
N LEU A 270 13.47 18.07 -1.93
CA LEU A 270 13.96 16.78 -2.42
C LEU A 270 14.83 16.08 -1.37
N ASP A 271 15.67 16.82 -0.66
CA ASP A 271 16.51 16.26 0.40
C ASP A 271 15.66 15.74 1.58
N ARG A 272 14.63 16.50 1.97
CA ARG A 272 13.66 16.07 2.99
C ARG A 272 12.85 14.87 2.51
N THR A 273 12.41 14.85 1.26
CA THR A 273 11.76 13.67 0.66
C THR A 273 12.70 12.47 0.68
N ARG A 274 13.97 12.59 0.27
CA ARG A 274 14.94 11.48 0.33
C ARG A 274 15.07 10.91 1.75
N ALA A 275 15.08 11.77 2.77
CA ALA A 275 15.09 11.32 4.16
C ALA A 275 13.82 10.53 4.53
N LEU A 276 12.65 10.97 4.06
CA LEU A 276 11.39 10.24 4.24
C LEU A 276 11.40 8.90 3.49
N ILE A 277 11.87 8.86 2.24
CA ILE A 277 11.98 7.65 1.43
C ILE A 277 12.91 6.62 2.08
N ARG A 278 14.02 7.04 2.70
CA ARG A 278 14.91 6.14 3.46
C ARG A 278 14.17 5.47 4.62
N LYS A 279 13.39 6.23 5.39
CA LYS A 279 12.56 5.68 6.47
C LYS A 279 11.52 4.69 5.92
N LEU A 280 10.85 5.02 4.81
CA LEU A 280 9.89 4.12 4.14
C LEU A 280 10.56 2.84 3.65
N HIS A 281 11.77 2.93 3.12
CA HIS A 281 12.55 1.77 2.69
C HIS A 281 12.96 0.88 3.87
N GLU A 282 13.45 1.48 4.96
CA GLU A 282 13.84 0.77 6.19
C GLU A 282 12.67 0.01 6.83
N MET A 283 11.44 0.51 6.69
CA MET A 283 10.23 -0.21 7.13
C MET A 283 9.65 -1.16 6.07
N HIS A 284 10.36 -1.39 4.96
CA HIS A 284 9.90 -2.23 3.85
C HIS A 284 8.54 -1.80 3.27
N TYR A 285 8.30 -0.48 3.15
CA TYR A 285 7.12 0.06 2.46
C TYR A 285 7.26 0.01 0.93
N PHE A 286 7.52 -1.18 0.41
CA PHE A 286 7.59 -1.47 -1.02
C PHE A 286 7.26 -2.94 -1.27
N THR A 287 6.84 -3.23 -2.50
CA THR A 287 6.47 -4.56 -2.96
C THR A 287 7.38 -4.91 -4.14
N ASP A 288 8.11 -6.03 -4.04
CA ASP A 288 9.08 -6.43 -5.06
C ASP A 288 8.42 -6.98 -6.33
N THR A 289 8.05 -6.03 -7.21
CA THR A 289 7.86 -6.15 -8.67
C THR A 289 8.22 -7.46 -9.35
N THR A 290 9.44 -7.90 -9.07
CA THR A 290 10.16 -8.91 -9.82
C THR A 290 10.17 -10.27 -9.14
N GLU A 291 9.91 -10.33 -7.84
CA GLU A 291 10.04 -11.56 -7.04
C GLU A 291 8.78 -11.99 -6.29
N PHE A 292 7.72 -11.16 -6.20
CA PHE A 292 6.48 -11.60 -5.54
C PHE A 292 5.61 -12.52 -6.42
N LEU A 293 4.96 -13.49 -5.78
CA LEU A 293 3.94 -14.33 -6.40
C LEU A 293 2.60 -13.58 -6.46
N LEU A 294 2.07 -13.37 -7.65
CA LEU A 294 0.71 -12.89 -7.86
C LEU A 294 -0.24 -14.06 -8.12
N ARG A 295 -1.46 -13.93 -7.62
CA ARG A 295 -2.61 -14.72 -8.06
C ARG A 295 -3.64 -13.84 -8.75
N CYS A 296 -4.27 -14.37 -9.79
CA CYS A 296 -5.44 -13.75 -10.39
C CYS A 296 -6.63 -13.84 -9.43
N THR A 297 -7.37 -12.74 -9.26
CA THR A 297 -8.56 -12.67 -8.39
C THR A 297 -9.88 -12.78 -9.16
N VAL A 298 -9.82 -12.86 -10.50
CA VAL A 298 -11.01 -13.12 -11.34
C VAL A 298 -11.54 -14.52 -11.05
N ALA A 299 -12.82 -14.62 -10.72
CA ALA A 299 -13.46 -15.87 -10.33
C ALA A 299 -13.32 -16.94 -11.43
N GLY A 300 -12.83 -18.12 -11.05
CA GLY A 300 -12.58 -19.23 -11.97
C GLY A 300 -11.23 -19.17 -12.68
N CYS A 301 -10.32 -18.28 -12.28
CA CYS A 301 -8.96 -18.22 -12.78
C CYS A 301 -7.94 -18.54 -11.69
N ASP A 302 -7.29 -19.71 -11.80
CA ASP A 302 -6.30 -20.20 -10.83
C ASP A 302 -4.86 -19.82 -11.22
N TRP A 303 -4.70 -18.75 -11.99
CA TRP A 303 -3.39 -18.34 -12.48
C TRP A 303 -2.51 -17.80 -11.33
N LEU A 304 -1.28 -18.31 -11.26
CA LEU A 304 -0.20 -17.83 -10.41
C LEU A 304 0.98 -17.43 -11.30
N GLY A 305 1.65 -16.32 -10.98
CA GLY A 305 2.85 -15.91 -11.70
C GLY A 305 3.71 -14.95 -10.93
N ASN A 306 5.00 -14.94 -11.26
CA ASN A 306 6.00 -14.14 -10.59
C ASN A 306 6.07 -12.74 -11.21
N GLY A 307 5.77 -11.75 -10.38
CA GLY A 307 5.95 -10.36 -10.71
C GLY A 307 5.05 -9.79 -11.81
N GLN A 308 5.28 -8.51 -12.09
CA GLN A 308 4.43 -7.73 -13.00
C GLN A 308 4.48 -8.23 -14.45
N LYS A 309 5.62 -8.78 -14.90
CA LYS A 309 5.80 -9.22 -16.29
C LYS A 309 4.87 -10.40 -16.63
N GLU A 310 4.80 -11.40 -15.76
CA GLU A 310 3.91 -12.55 -15.96
C GLU A 310 2.44 -12.16 -15.75
N ALA A 311 2.14 -11.23 -14.83
CA ALA A 311 0.77 -10.70 -14.68
C ALA A 311 0.30 -9.92 -15.91
N ASN A 312 1.17 -9.09 -16.50
CA ASN A 312 0.86 -8.39 -17.75
C ASN A 312 0.63 -9.37 -18.90
N LYS A 313 1.43 -10.44 -18.99
CA LYS A 313 1.24 -11.50 -19.99
C LYS A 313 -0.08 -12.24 -19.79
N HIS A 314 -0.44 -12.55 -18.54
CA HIS A 314 -1.73 -13.12 -18.18
C HIS A 314 -2.88 -12.20 -18.59
N ALA A 315 -2.83 -10.93 -18.17
CA ALA A 315 -3.83 -9.91 -18.50
C ALA A 315 -4.00 -9.73 -20.01
N LYS A 316 -2.90 -9.78 -20.78
CA LYS A 316 -2.92 -9.67 -22.25
C LYS A 316 -3.58 -10.88 -22.91
N ALA A 317 -3.40 -12.07 -22.34
CA ALA A 317 -3.97 -13.32 -22.86
C ALA A 317 -5.44 -13.55 -22.47
N THR A 318 -5.83 -13.18 -21.24
CA THR A 318 -7.15 -13.51 -20.66
C THR A 318 -8.07 -12.30 -20.54
N GLY A 319 -7.53 -11.08 -20.56
CA GLY A 319 -8.26 -9.86 -20.23
C GLY A 319 -8.48 -9.66 -18.72
N HIS A 320 -7.89 -10.52 -17.87
CA HIS A 320 -8.03 -10.40 -16.42
C HIS A 320 -7.14 -9.28 -15.87
N MET A 321 -7.73 -8.39 -15.08
CA MET A 321 -7.03 -7.23 -14.50
C MET A 321 -6.94 -7.29 -12.97
N GLY A 322 -7.60 -8.25 -12.33
CA GLY A 322 -7.57 -8.42 -10.88
C GLY A 322 -6.43 -9.33 -10.44
N PHE A 323 -5.48 -8.80 -9.68
CA PHE A 323 -4.36 -9.55 -9.11
C PHE A 323 -4.24 -9.27 -7.61
N SER A 324 -3.74 -10.25 -6.86
CA SER A 324 -3.37 -10.07 -5.45
C SER A 324 -2.06 -10.78 -5.17
N GLU A 325 -1.23 -10.18 -4.32
CA GLU A 325 0.03 -10.76 -3.86
C GLU A 325 -0.22 -11.91 -2.89
N ILE A 326 0.54 -12.99 -3.05
CA ILE A 326 0.70 -14.04 -2.06
C ILE A 326 1.94 -13.67 -1.24
N LYS A 327 1.73 -13.31 0.02
CA LYS A 327 2.84 -13.02 0.94
C LYS A 327 3.52 -14.33 1.35
N ASP A 328 4.85 -14.35 1.33
CA ASP A 328 5.62 -15.39 1.99
C ASP A 328 5.47 -15.21 3.51
N GLU A 329 4.72 -16.10 4.15
CA GLU A 329 4.80 -16.22 5.60
C GLU A 329 6.14 -16.88 5.94
N PRO A 330 7.00 -16.25 6.76
CA PRO A 330 8.23 -16.89 7.18
C PRO A 330 7.87 -18.17 7.93
N ALA A 331 8.43 -19.29 7.48
CA ALA A 331 8.22 -20.61 8.08
C ALA A 331 8.45 -20.54 9.60
N GLY A 332 7.35 -20.63 10.35
CA GLY A 332 7.37 -20.65 11.81
C GLY A 332 8.33 -21.73 12.30
N GLY A 333 9.36 -21.29 13.03
CA GLY A 333 10.37 -22.15 13.61
C GLY A 333 9.74 -23.21 14.51
N SER A 334 9.89 -24.47 14.10
CA SER A 334 9.64 -25.60 14.99
C SER A 334 10.79 -25.64 16.00
N SER A 335 10.41 -25.43 17.26
CA SER A 335 11.25 -25.58 18.44
C SER A 335 11.61 -27.06 18.64
N GLY A 336 12.67 -27.51 17.98
CA GLY A 336 13.32 -28.79 18.24
C GLY A 336 14.56 -28.60 19.11
N ALA A 337 14.40 -28.69 20.42
CA ALA A 337 15.50 -28.76 21.36
C ALA A 337 16.31 -30.05 21.14
N GLY A 338 17.61 -29.91 20.86
CA GLY A 338 18.56 -31.01 20.77
C GLY A 338 20.00 -30.51 20.96
N ALA A 339 20.56 -30.83 22.12
CA ALA A 339 21.88 -30.43 22.58
C ALA A 339 23.04 -31.11 21.82
N GLY A 340 24.20 -30.44 21.77
CA GLY A 340 25.47 -31.12 21.40
C GLY A 340 26.62 -30.16 21.08
N ALA A 341 27.59 -30.11 21.99
CA ALA A 341 28.78 -29.27 22.00
C ALA A 341 29.80 -29.51 20.86
N GLY A 342 30.69 -28.53 20.63
CA GLY A 342 32.00 -28.79 20.01
C GLY A 342 32.68 -27.59 19.35
N ALA A 343 33.39 -26.78 20.14
CA ALA A 343 34.37 -25.83 19.60
C ALA A 343 35.66 -26.57 19.22
N SER A 344 36.20 -26.34 18.01
CA SER A 344 37.64 -26.43 17.76
C SER A 344 38.04 -25.62 16.54
N ALA A 345 39.22 -25.02 16.64
CA ALA A 345 39.82 -24.11 15.69
C ALA A 345 40.70 -24.83 14.65
N GLY A 346 40.94 -24.17 13.51
CA GLY A 346 42.24 -24.24 12.83
C GLY A 346 42.23 -24.58 11.34
N GLY A 347 42.99 -23.78 10.57
CA GLY A 347 43.79 -24.28 9.44
C GLY A 347 43.29 -23.94 8.05
N GLY A 348 43.96 -23.01 7.38
CA GLY A 348 43.78 -22.74 5.95
C GLY A 348 44.39 -23.80 5.03
N GLY A 349 44.04 -23.71 3.75
CA GLY A 349 44.65 -24.46 2.67
C GLY A 349 43.90 -24.22 1.36
N GLY A 350 44.54 -23.53 0.42
CA GLY A 350 43.97 -23.23 -0.90
C GLY A 350 43.87 -24.45 -1.80
N GLY A 351 42.92 -24.39 -2.74
CA GLY A 351 42.77 -25.31 -3.86
C GLY A 351 41.84 -24.66 -4.89
N GLY A 352 42.34 -24.49 -6.12
CA GLY A 352 41.71 -23.68 -7.16
C GLY A 352 40.33 -24.18 -7.59
N GLY A 353 39.40 -23.24 -7.74
CA GLY A 353 38.16 -23.40 -8.48
C GLY A 353 37.96 -22.12 -9.28
N ALA A 354 37.77 -22.26 -10.59
CA ALA A 354 37.70 -21.16 -11.53
C ALA A 354 36.68 -20.08 -11.11
N VAL A 355 37.06 -18.82 -11.35
CA VAL A 355 36.23 -17.65 -11.04
C VAL A 355 35.13 -17.58 -12.10
N PHE A 356 33.89 -17.88 -11.70
CA PHE A 356 32.69 -17.80 -12.56
C PHE A 356 31.77 -16.68 -12.06
N GLY A 357 31.06 -16.03 -12.99
CA GLY A 357 30.21 -14.87 -12.71
C GLY A 357 29.05 -15.19 -11.76
N ASP A 358 28.66 -14.18 -10.97
CA ASP A 358 27.71 -14.34 -9.85
C ASP A 358 26.25 -14.60 -10.27
N ASN A 359 25.92 -14.63 -11.57
CA ASN A 359 24.55 -14.80 -12.07
C ASN A 359 24.31 -16.07 -12.90
N ALA A 360 25.26 -17.01 -12.99
CA ALA A 360 25.05 -18.21 -13.80
C ALA A 360 24.19 -19.26 -13.09
N LEU A 361 23.20 -19.82 -13.80
CA LEU A 361 22.35 -20.91 -13.32
C LEU A 361 23.15 -22.22 -13.27
N ARG A 362 23.06 -22.96 -12.16
CA ARG A 362 23.83 -24.19 -11.91
C ARG A 362 22.90 -25.32 -11.52
N LYS A 363 23.24 -26.53 -11.96
CA LYS A 363 22.60 -27.78 -11.51
C LYS A 363 23.57 -28.61 -10.67
N CYS A 364 23.02 -29.31 -9.68
CA CYS A 364 23.77 -30.32 -8.94
C CYS A 364 23.87 -31.62 -9.76
N ASP A 365 25.06 -32.22 -9.81
CA ASP A 365 25.29 -33.46 -10.56
C ASP A 365 25.22 -34.72 -9.69
N ALA A 366 24.87 -34.58 -8.40
CA ALA A 366 24.72 -35.71 -7.50
C ALA A 366 23.55 -36.61 -7.94
N PRO A 367 23.71 -37.95 -7.99
CA PRO A 367 22.64 -38.86 -8.41
C PRO A 367 21.38 -38.70 -7.55
N GLY A 368 20.26 -38.38 -8.19
CA GLY A 368 18.97 -38.18 -7.52
C GLY A 368 18.79 -36.79 -6.87
N CYS A 369 19.70 -35.86 -7.11
CA CYS A 369 19.58 -34.47 -6.68
C CYS A 369 19.09 -33.59 -7.84
N GLU A 370 17.90 -33.00 -7.69
CA GLU A 370 17.29 -32.12 -8.70
C GLU A 370 17.55 -30.62 -8.42
N TRP A 371 18.55 -30.32 -7.60
CA TRP A 371 18.82 -28.95 -7.18
C TRP A 371 19.32 -28.09 -8.34
N LEU A 372 18.68 -26.93 -8.51
CA LEU A 372 19.03 -25.85 -9.42
C LEU A 372 19.12 -24.57 -8.59
N GLY A 373 20.15 -23.76 -8.80
CA GLY A 373 20.33 -22.50 -8.10
C GLY A 373 21.15 -21.51 -8.93
N SER A 374 20.94 -20.23 -8.68
CA SER A 374 21.64 -19.15 -9.38
C SER A 374 22.72 -18.55 -8.47
N GLY A 375 23.91 -18.39 -9.01
CA GLY A 375 25.00 -17.71 -8.32
C GLY A 375 25.78 -18.55 -7.30
N THR A 376 26.84 -17.93 -6.78
CA THR A 376 27.86 -18.63 -5.97
C THR A 376 27.47 -18.85 -4.52
N ALA A 377 26.50 -18.09 -4.01
CA ALA A 377 26.02 -18.18 -2.64
C ALA A 377 25.08 -19.38 -2.44
N GLU A 378 24.09 -19.54 -3.31
CA GLU A 378 23.13 -20.66 -3.24
C GLU A 378 23.82 -22.00 -3.42
N ALA A 379 24.77 -22.08 -4.36
CA ALA A 379 25.62 -23.25 -4.56
C ALA A 379 26.38 -23.64 -3.27
N ARG A 380 26.94 -22.65 -2.56
CA ARG A 380 27.64 -22.89 -1.30
C ARG A 380 26.70 -23.39 -0.21
N ILE A 381 25.51 -22.81 -0.10
CA ILE A 381 24.49 -23.25 0.87
C ILE A 381 24.07 -24.70 0.57
N HIS A 382 23.81 -25.03 -0.69
CA HIS A 382 23.48 -26.40 -1.10
C HIS A 382 24.60 -27.38 -0.75
N THR A 383 25.84 -27.08 -1.14
CA THR A 383 26.99 -27.93 -0.83
C THR A 383 27.18 -28.12 0.67
N SER A 384 26.99 -27.07 1.49
CA SER A 384 27.07 -27.20 2.95
C SER A 384 25.94 -28.04 3.55
N ALA A 385 24.74 -27.99 2.96
CA ALA A 385 23.58 -28.74 3.45
C ALA A 385 23.58 -30.22 3.03
N THR A 386 24.07 -30.53 1.82
CA THR A 386 23.97 -31.88 1.22
C THR A 386 25.30 -32.60 1.08
N GLY A 387 26.42 -31.87 1.18
CA GLY A 387 27.75 -32.38 0.86
C GLY A 387 28.01 -32.55 -0.65
N HIS A 388 27.07 -32.15 -1.51
CA HIS A 388 27.22 -32.27 -2.95
C HIS A 388 28.14 -31.16 -3.49
N THR A 389 29.28 -31.54 -4.04
CA THR A 389 30.32 -30.61 -4.50
C THR A 389 30.43 -30.51 -6.03
N ALA A 390 29.82 -31.44 -6.76
CA ALA A 390 29.82 -31.45 -8.22
C ALA A 390 28.61 -30.68 -8.77
N MET A 391 28.89 -29.62 -9.53
CA MET A 391 27.87 -28.79 -10.17
C MET A 391 28.27 -28.44 -11.60
N THR A 392 27.27 -28.39 -12.48
CA THR A 392 27.42 -27.96 -13.87
C THR A 392 26.70 -26.63 -14.07
N GLU A 393 27.39 -25.65 -14.65
CA GLU A 393 26.78 -24.40 -15.10
C GLU A 393 25.97 -24.66 -16.38
N ILE A 394 24.77 -24.09 -16.46
CA ILE A 394 23.91 -24.17 -17.63
C ILE A 394 24.10 -22.87 -18.42
N PRO A 395 24.79 -22.88 -19.58
CA PRO A 395 24.95 -21.70 -20.40
C PRO A 395 23.60 -21.27 -20.99
N ASP A 396 23.37 -19.95 -21.07
CA ASP A 396 22.24 -19.28 -21.73
C ASP A 396 20.85 -19.39 -21.07
N PHE A 397 20.77 -19.35 -19.73
CA PHE A 397 19.52 -19.02 -19.01
C PHE A 397 19.50 -17.58 -18.49
#